data_AF-A0A2N2FK51-F1
#
_entry.id   AF-A0A2N2FK51-F1
#
_cell.length_a   1.000
_cell.length_b   1.000
_cell.length_c   1.000
_cell.angle_alpha   90.00
_cell.angle_beta   90.00
_cell.angle_gamma   90.00
#
_symmetry.space_group_name_H-M   'P 1'
#
loop_
_entity.id
_entity.type
_entity.pdbx_description
1 polymer ?
#
loop_
_entity_poly.entity_id
_entity_poly.type
_entity_poly.pdbx_seq_one_letter_code
_entity_poly.pdbx_strand_id
1 'polypeptide(L)'
;MTKRSSFPALLLTGVLAGVLACSALALPAPALAVSDDPVLKRMDAVLEENARLREESWKLRKSSDREAARQVAESLAASEDRLERTRAEALAHVAGVSPTQVEALRKDGKSWGQA
;
A
#
# COMPACT_ATOMS: atom_id res chain seq x y z
N MET A 1 1.92 65.78 24.16
CA MET A 1 2.79 65.18 23.13
C MET A 1 1.97 64.19 22.31
N THR A 2 2.28 64.16 21.01
CA THR A 2 1.57 63.62 19.84
C THR A 2 1.82 62.13 19.55
N LYS A 3 0.86 61.49 18.85
CA LYS A 3 0.89 60.36 17.86
C LYS A 3 -0.14 59.26 18.23
N ARG A 4 -1.21 58.94 17.47
CA ARG A 4 -1.39 58.46 16.06
C ARG A 4 -0.52 57.25 15.69
N SER A 5 -1.15 56.06 15.62
CA SER A 5 -1.08 55.08 14.50
C SER A 5 -1.87 53.81 14.88
N SER A 6 -2.95 53.43 14.20
CA SER A 6 -3.04 52.69 12.91
C SER A 6 -2.82 51.16 13.03
N PHE A 7 -3.91 50.43 12.79
CA PHE A 7 -4.12 49.05 12.28
C PHE A 7 -2.94 48.40 11.51
N PRO A 8 -2.78 47.04 11.48
CA PRO A 8 -3.74 46.11 10.82
C PRO A 8 -3.94 44.74 11.54
N ALA A 9 -5.15 44.19 11.60
CA ALA A 9 -5.69 43.29 10.57
C ALA A 9 -4.68 42.21 10.11
N LEU A 10 -4.28 41.27 10.99
CA LEU A 10 -3.43 40.14 10.57
C LEU A 10 -3.43 38.95 11.55
N LEU A 11 -4.54 38.66 12.23
CA LEU A 11 -4.63 37.47 13.11
C LEU A 11 -5.87 36.63 12.82
N LEU A 12 -6.28 36.55 11.55
CA LEU A 12 -7.37 35.68 11.08
C LEU A 12 -6.92 34.53 10.18
N THR A 13 -5.61 34.32 10.00
CA THR A 13 -5.08 33.29 9.09
C THR A 13 -4.20 32.23 9.75
N GLY A 14 -3.92 32.33 11.06
CA GLY A 14 -2.97 31.45 11.74
C GLY A 14 -3.49 30.09 12.22
N VAL A 15 -4.81 29.84 12.19
CA VAL A 15 -5.38 28.60 12.77
C VAL A 15 -5.64 27.51 11.72
N LEU A 16 -5.63 27.83 10.43
CA LEU A 16 -5.89 26.84 9.37
C LEU A 16 -4.65 26.07 8.89
N ALA A 17 -3.45 26.41 9.39
CA ALA A 17 -2.21 25.70 9.05
C ALA A 17 -1.89 24.52 9.99
N GLY A 18 -2.64 24.35 11.08
CA GLY A 18 -2.41 23.26 12.05
C GLY A 18 -2.93 21.88 11.60
N VAL A 19 -3.77 21.83 10.57
CA VAL A 19 -4.45 20.58 10.15
C VAL A 19 -3.72 19.86 9.00
N LEU A 20 -2.83 20.55 8.26
CA LEU A 20 -2.11 19.96 7.12
C LEU A 20 -0.74 19.38 7.46
N ALA A 21 -0.23 19.62 8.67
CA ALA A 21 1.02 19.03 9.16
C ALA A 21 0.90 17.56 9.59
N CYS A 22 -0.28 16.95 9.49
CA CYS A 22 -0.45 15.50 9.62
C CYS A 22 -0.10 14.72 8.33
N SER A 23 0.29 15.39 7.24
CA SER A 23 0.54 14.75 5.94
C SER A 23 2.00 14.30 5.74
N ALA A 24 2.90 14.61 6.68
CA ALA A 24 4.28 14.14 6.67
C ALA A 24 4.49 13.00 7.68
N LEU A 25 3.51 12.09 7.76
CA LEU A 25 3.77 10.70 8.13
C LEU A 25 4.75 10.13 7.10
N ALA A 26 6.02 10.47 7.27
CA ALA A 26 7.15 9.68 6.86
C ALA A 26 7.01 8.35 7.62
N LEU A 27 6.12 7.50 7.11
CA LEU A 27 6.19 6.07 7.34
C LEU A 27 7.63 5.70 6.98
N PRO A 28 8.45 5.22 7.93
CA PRO A 28 9.69 4.57 7.55
C PRO A 28 9.29 3.52 6.52
N ALA A 29 9.85 3.60 5.31
CA ALA A 29 9.74 2.52 4.34
C ALA A 29 10.07 1.23 5.12
N PRO A 30 9.19 0.23 5.15
CA PRO A 30 9.45 -0.97 5.94
C PRO A 30 10.80 -1.50 5.44
N ALA A 31 11.80 -1.52 6.32
CA ALA A 31 13.02 -2.23 6.06
C ALA A 31 12.57 -3.67 5.79
N LEU A 32 12.59 -4.07 4.51
CA LEU A 32 12.18 -5.39 4.08
C LEU A 32 13.08 -6.36 4.83
N ALA A 33 12.55 -6.96 5.89
CA ALA A 33 13.24 -8.01 6.61
C ALA A 33 13.42 -9.13 5.59
N VAL A 34 14.64 -9.26 5.06
CA VAL A 34 14.99 -10.34 4.13
C VAL A 34 14.84 -11.62 4.92
N SER A 35 13.70 -12.28 4.75
CA SER A 35 13.44 -13.56 5.40
C SER A 35 14.21 -14.63 4.65
N ASP A 36 14.95 -15.48 5.36
CA ASP A 36 15.59 -16.64 4.73
C ASP A 36 14.62 -17.79 4.45
N ASP A 37 13.37 -17.63 4.88
CA ASP A 37 12.32 -18.59 4.63
C ASP A 37 11.94 -18.64 3.14
N PRO A 38 11.99 -19.81 2.49
CA PRO A 38 11.69 -19.93 1.05
C PRO A 38 10.25 -19.52 0.70
N VAL A 39 9.29 -19.68 1.61
CA VAL A 39 7.89 -19.27 1.40
C VAL A 39 7.79 -17.75 1.44
N LEU A 40 8.49 -17.10 2.37
CA LEU A 40 8.50 -15.64 2.48
C LEU A 40 9.31 -14.99 1.35
N LYS A 41 10.43 -15.58 0.91
CA LYS A 41 11.15 -15.14 -0.31
C LYS A 41 10.28 -15.18 -1.56
N ARG A 42 9.44 -16.22 -1.69
CA ARG A 42 8.47 -16.32 -2.80
C ARG A 42 7.42 -15.21 -2.72
N MET A 43 6.93 -14.90 -1.51
CA MET A 43 6.03 -13.77 -1.30
C MET A 43 6.67 -12.44 -1.72
N ASP A 44 7.91 -12.17 -1.27
CA ASP A 44 8.64 -10.95 -1.61
C ASP A 44 8.82 -10.80 -3.12
N ALA A 45 9.16 -11.90 -3.82
CA ALA A 45 9.30 -11.89 -5.28
C ALA A 45 7.98 -11.56 -6.00
N VAL A 46 6.85 -12.09 -5.53
CA VAL A 46 5.52 -11.80 -6.11
C VAL A 46 5.09 -10.37 -5.80
N LEU A 47 5.41 -9.85 -4.61
CA LEU A 47 5.17 -8.44 -4.25
C LEU A 47 5.97 -7.49 -5.15
N GLU A 48 7.23 -7.79 -5.42
CA GLU A 48 8.09 -6.99 -6.30
C GLU A 48 7.57 -7.02 -7.74
N GLU A 49 7.20 -8.20 -8.26
CA GLU A 49 6.58 -8.33 -9.58
C GLU A 49 5.30 -7.48 -9.69
N ASN A 50 4.43 -7.56 -8.68
CA ASN A 50 3.17 -6.82 -8.67
C ASN A 50 3.39 -5.30 -8.60
N ALA A 51 4.38 -4.84 -7.83
CA ALA A 51 4.76 -3.44 -7.77
C ALA A 51 5.26 -2.93 -9.14
N ARG A 52 6.10 -3.70 -9.84
CA ARG A 52 6.59 -3.38 -11.19
C ARG A 52 5.43 -3.27 -12.19
N LEU A 53 4.52 -4.24 -12.20
CA LEU A 53 3.36 -4.23 -13.10
C LEU A 53 2.41 -3.07 -12.83
N ARG A 54 2.22 -2.68 -11.56
CA ARG A 54 1.44 -1.47 -11.22
C ARG A 54 2.09 -0.21 -11.75
N GLU A 55 3.41 -0.08 -11.60
CA GLU A 55 4.16 1.06 -12.13
C GLU A 55 4.09 1.11 -13.66
N GLU A 56 4.24 -0.03 -14.34
CA GLU A 56 4.08 -0.15 -15.79
C GLU A 56 2.66 0.23 -16.24
N SER A 57 1.62 -0.23 -15.54
CA SER A 57 0.24 0.14 -15.84
C SER A 57 0.01 1.65 -15.69
N TRP A 58 0.65 2.27 -14.68
CA TRP A 58 0.55 3.70 -14.45
C TRP A 58 1.27 4.50 -15.53
N LYS A 59 2.44 4.04 -16.00
CA LYS A 59 3.15 4.62 -17.14
C LYS A 59 2.32 4.52 -18.41
N LEU A 60 1.72 3.36 -18.66
CA LEU A 60 0.92 3.10 -19.85
C LEU A 60 -0.41 3.85 -19.85
N ARG A 61 -1.00 4.15 -18.68
CA ARG A 61 -2.17 5.03 -18.58
C ARG A 61 -1.94 6.44 -19.16
N LYS A 62 -0.70 6.92 -19.19
CA LYS A 62 -0.33 8.20 -19.81
C LYS A 62 0.07 8.06 -21.28
N SER A 63 0.25 6.83 -21.76
CA SER A 63 0.59 6.53 -23.15
C SER A 63 -0.68 6.32 -23.97
N SER A 64 -0.61 6.56 -25.29
CA SER A 64 -1.73 6.25 -26.20
C SER A 64 -1.78 4.77 -26.61
N ASP A 65 -0.87 3.93 -26.11
CA ASP A 65 -0.76 2.54 -26.52
C ASP A 65 -1.77 1.67 -25.76
N ARG A 66 -2.90 1.41 -26.41
CA ARG A 66 -4.00 0.62 -25.83
C ARG A 66 -3.69 -0.87 -25.73
N GLU A 67 -2.84 -1.39 -26.63
CA GLU A 67 -2.53 -2.82 -26.67
C GLU A 67 -1.55 -3.17 -25.55
N ALA A 68 -0.50 -2.35 -25.37
CA ALA A 68 0.39 -2.47 -24.24
C ALA A 68 -0.35 -2.29 -22.90
N ALA A 69 -1.25 -1.32 -22.81
CA ALA A 69 -2.07 -1.11 -21.61
C ALA A 69 -2.94 -2.33 -21.27
N ARG A 70 -3.50 -3.00 -22.29
CA ARG A 70 -4.30 -4.22 -22.10
C ARG A 70 -3.45 -5.38 -21.61
N GLN A 71 -2.30 -5.62 -22.24
CA GLN A 71 -1.39 -6.71 -21.85
C GLN A 71 -0.89 -6.55 -20.41
N VAL A 72 -0.55 -5.32 -20.00
CA VAL A 72 -0.14 -5.04 -18.61
C VAL A 72 -1.29 -5.16 -17.62
N ALA A 73 -2.53 -4.84 -18.03
CA ALA A 73 -3.70 -5.06 -17.18
C ALA A 73 -3.98 -6.56 -16.97
N GLU A 74 -3.86 -7.37 -18.02
CA GLU A 74 -4.04 -8.83 -17.94
C GLU A 74 -2.92 -9.48 -17.10
N SER A 75 -1.67 -9.04 -17.25
CA SER A 75 -0.56 -9.53 -16.44
C SER A 75 -0.65 -9.09 -14.98
N LEU A 76 -1.12 -7.87 -14.71
CA LEU A 76 -1.38 -7.37 -13.36
C LEU A 76 -2.47 -8.20 -12.67
N ALA A 77 -3.60 -8.47 -13.34
CA ALA A 77 -4.65 -9.31 -12.79
C ALA A 77 -4.14 -10.72 -12.46
N ALA A 78 -3.37 -11.33 -13.37
CA ALA A 78 -2.77 -12.65 -13.12
C ALA A 78 -1.75 -12.63 -11.97
N SER A 79 -1.00 -11.54 -11.79
CA SER A 79 -0.08 -11.33 -10.67
C SER A 79 -0.83 -11.15 -9.35
N GLU A 80 -1.94 -10.41 -9.34
CA GLU A 80 -2.80 -10.23 -8.16
C GLU A 80 -3.40 -11.56 -7.70
N ASP A 81 -3.84 -12.42 -8.62
CA ASP A 81 -4.30 -13.77 -8.30
C ASP A 81 -3.18 -14.64 -7.71
N ARG A 82 -1.94 -14.51 -8.21
CA ARG A 82 -0.76 -15.20 -7.64
C ARG A 82 -0.43 -14.67 -6.26
N LEU A 83 -0.54 -13.36 -6.05
CA LEU A 83 -0.29 -12.70 -4.78
C LEU A 83 -1.24 -13.20 -3.70
N GLU A 84 -2.54 -13.27 -3.98
CA GLU A 84 -3.53 -13.73 -2.99
C GLU A 84 -3.35 -15.20 -2.60
N ARG A 85 -2.97 -16.06 -3.55
CA ARG A 85 -2.58 -17.46 -3.27
C ARG A 85 -1.34 -17.54 -2.39
N THR A 86 -0.27 -16.83 -2.80
CA THR A 86 0.99 -16.79 -2.04
C THR A 86 0.79 -16.18 -0.65
N ARG A 87 -0.18 -15.27 -0.48
CA ARG A 87 -0.58 -14.69 0.81
C ARG A 87 -1.24 -15.69 1.72
N ALA A 88 -2.16 -16.50 1.20
CA ALA A 88 -2.73 -17.58 1.99
C ALA A 88 -1.65 -18.57 2.43
N GLU A 89 -0.73 -18.94 1.53
CA GLU A 89 0.40 -19.84 1.83
C GLU A 89 1.36 -19.26 2.87
N ALA A 90 1.79 -18.00 2.72
CA ALA A 90 2.69 -17.35 3.66
C ALA A 90 2.06 -17.16 5.04
N LEU A 91 0.78 -16.78 5.10
CA LEU A 91 0.06 -16.65 6.37
C LEU A 91 -0.14 -18.00 7.06
N ALA A 92 -0.47 -19.04 6.29
CA ALA A 92 -0.58 -20.41 6.77
C ALA A 92 0.74 -20.90 7.36
N HIS A 93 1.84 -20.66 6.64
CA HIS A 93 3.19 -21.02 7.05
C HIS A 93 3.63 -20.32 8.34
N VAL A 94 3.45 -18.99 8.42
CA VAL A 94 3.83 -18.19 9.60
C VAL A 94 2.99 -18.55 10.83
N ALA A 95 1.70 -18.84 10.65
CA ALA A 95 0.81 -19.20 11.74
C ALA A 95 0.80 -20.70 12.08
N GLY A 96 1.51 -21.54 11.31
CA GLY A 96 1.51 -22.99 11.49
C GLY A 96 0.15 -23.66 11.27
N VAL A 97 -0.73 -23.05 10.47
CA VAL A 97 -2.08 -23.54 10.18
C VAL A 97 -2.22 -23.93 8.70
N SER A 98 -3.30 -24.62 8.35
CA SER A 98 -3.56 -24.97 6.95
C SER A 98 -3.99 -23.75 6.11
N PRO A 99 -3.63 -23.66 4.82
CA PRO A 99 -4.10 -22.59 3.92
C PRO A 99 -5.63 -22.49 3.85
N THR A 100 -6.33 -23.63 3.95
CA THR A 100 -7.79 -23.69 3.98
C THR A 100 -8.40 -23.01 5.21
N GLN A 101 -7.73 -23.06 6.36
CA GLN A 101 -8.16 -22.33 7.57
C GLN A 101 -7.97 -20.82 7.41
N VAL A 102 -6.91 -20.39 6.71
CA VAL A 102 -6.68 -18.98 6.38
C VAL A 102 -7.79 -18.44 5.48
N GLU A 103 -8.19 -19.21 4.47
CA GLU A 103 -9.29 -18.84 3.58
C GLU A 103 -10.65 -18.82 4.28
N ALA A 104 -10.89 -19.75 5.21
CA ALA A 104 -12.11 -19.77 6.01
C ALA A 104 -12.22 -18.53 6.91
N LEU A 105 -11.15 -18.16 7.62
CA LEU A 105 -11.10 -16.95 8.44
C LEU A 105 -11.34 -15.68 7.61
N ARG A 106 -10.79 -15.62 6.40
CA ARG A 106 -11.02 -14.53 5.45
C ARG A 106 -12.49 -14.43 5.04
N LYS A 107 -13.14 -15.55 4.72
CA LYS A 107 -14.57 -15.60 4.35
C LYS A 107 -15.47 -15.19 5.52
N ASP A 108 -15.08 -15.53 6.74
CA ASP A 108 -15.83 -15.20 7.95
C ASP A 108 -15.61 -13.74 8.41
N GLY A 109 -14.77 -12.97 7.70
CA GLY A 109 -14.45 -11.58 8.07
C GLY A 109 -13.67 -11.46 9.38
N LYS A 110 -13.13 -12.56 9.91
CA LYS A 110 -12.38 -12.59 11.17
C LYS A 110 -10.91 -12.27 10.90
N SER A 111 -10.37 -11.28 11.60
CA SER A 111 -8.94 -11.04 11.61
C SER A 111 -8.23 -12.03 12.53
N TRP A 112 -6.96 -12.29 12.23
CA TRP A 112 -6.07 -13.06 13.11
C TRP A 112 -6.09 -12.48 14.53
N GLY A 113 -6.41 -13.31 15.53
CA GLY A 113 -6.46 -12.94 16.95
C GLY A 113 -7.86 -12.73 17.56
N GLN A 114 -8.94 -12.92 16.80
CA GLN A 114 -10.33 -12.84 17.29
C GLN A 114 -10.97 -14.23 17.52
N ALA A 115 -10.15 -15.25 17.79
CA ALA A 115 -10.62 -16.60 18.10
C ALA A 115 -11.12 -16.70 19.55
#